data_AF-A0A5J4TLN9-F1
#
_entry.id   AF-A0A5J4TLN9-F1
#
_cell.length_a   1.000
_cell.length_b   1.000
_cell.length_c   1.000
_cell.angle_alpha   90.00
_cell.angle_beta   90.00
_cell.angle_gamma   90.00
#
_symmetry.space_group_name_H-M   'P 1'
#
loop_
_entity.id
_entity.type
_entity.pdbx_description
1 polymer ?
#
loop_
_entity_poly.entity_id
_entity_poly.type
_entity_poly.pdbx_seq_one_letter_code
_entity_poly.pdbx_strand_id
1 'polypeptide(L)'
;MYLRMQEEKERIIEKNEKQQNEIAQLKSQLSKQQPQPIASKPKPINIEPKQQSISTKPKVTSEPKIMIAPPVTQATVTQVRKVLSLVESEVLQDVEVNGDTYTHTIENFNHSTLLYNPLINKGIAKFEVLRVKGLSGFGIADESVRYGRDEDPEARGWNKIVYCHYSGNIHHIGDNWIKGNSGFSDGCRIGME
;
A
#
# COMPACT_ATOMS: atom_id res chain seq x y z
N MET A 1 -27.81 18.71 -20.17
CA MET A 1 -26.97 17.71 -19.49
C MET A 1 -26.20 18.33 -18.32
N TYR A 2 -25.55 19.49 -18.52
CA TYR A 2 -24.79 20.21 -17.49
C TYR A 2 -25.59 20.59 -16.22
N LEU A 3 -26.84 21.05 -16.35
CA LEU A 3 -27.66 21.41 -15.18
C LEU A 3 -27.96 20.21 -14.27
N ARG A 4 -28.31 19.04 -14.84
CA ARG A 4 -28.60 17.84 -14.03
C ARG A 4 -27.37 17.36 -13.24
N MET A 5 -26.18 17.52 -13.82
CA MET A 5 -24.92 17.17 -13.17
C MET A 5 -24.58 18.11 -12.01
N GLN A 6 -24.92 19.40 -12.11
CA GLN A 6 -24.73 20.35 -11.01
C GLN A 6 -25.72 20.09 -9.86
N GLU A 7 -26.99 19.84 -10.18
CA GLU A 7 -28.00 19.46 -9.19
C GLU A 7 -27.62 18.17 -8.43
N GLU A 8 -26.98 17.21 -9.11
CA GLU A 8 -26.52 15.97 -8.49
C GLU A 8 -25.29 16.17 -7.61
N LYS A 9 -24.33 17.00 -8.03
CA LYS A 9 -23.18 17.39 -7.19
C LYS A 9 -23.63 18.10 -5.91
N GLU A 10 -24.58 19.03 -6.00
CA GLU A 10 -25.14 19.72 -4.84
C GLU A 10 -25.87 18.76 -3.88
N ARG A 11 -26.66 17.82 -4.42
CA ARG A 11 -27.31 16.78 -3.60
C ARG A 11 -26.32 15.86 -2.88
N ILE A 12 -25.19 15.53 -3.51
CA ILE A 12 -24.14 14.71 -2.89
C ILE A 12 -23.45 15.48 -1.76
N ILE A 13 -23.16 16.77 -1.97
CA ILE A 13 -22.57 17.64 -0.95
C ILE A 13 -23.50 17.74 0.27
N GLU A 14 -24.78 18.05 0.05
CA GLU A 14 -25.78 18.16 1.12
C GLU A 14 -25.93 16.84 1.90
N LYS A 15 -25.95 15.71 1.21
CA LYS A 15 -26.03 14.39 1.84
C LYS A 15 -24.80 14.08 2.69
N ASN A 16 -23.61 14.44 2.21
CA ASN A 16 -22.35 14.23 2.93
C ASN A 16 -22.27 15.12 4.18
N GLU A 17 -22.69 16.39 4.10
CA GLU A 17 -22.75 17.29 5.25
C GLU A 17 -23.73 16.79 6.32
N LYS A 18 -24.90 16.30 5.89
CA LYS A 18 -25.88 15.69 6.79
C LYS A 18 -25.32 14.46 7.51
N GLN A 19 -24.62 13.59 6.77
CA GLN A 19 -24.01 12.39 7.33
C GLN A 19 -22.85 12.71 8.29
N GLN A 20 -22.05 13.74 8.01
CA GLN A 20 -21.01 14.21 8.94
C GLN A 20 -21.60 14.76 10.24
N ASN A 21 -22.70 15.52 10.15
CA ASN A 21 -23.39 16.05 11.33
C ASN A 21 -23.98 14.92 12.21
N GLU A 22 -24.52 13.88 11.60
CA GLU A 22 -25.03 12.70 12.32
C GLU A 22 -23.91 11.92 13.02
N ILE A 23 -22.77 11.73 12.34
CA ILE A 23 -21.58 11.11 12.95
C ILE A 23 -21.04 11.94 14.12
N ALA A 24 -21.02 13.27 13.98
CA ALA A 24 -20.59 14.17 15.05
C ALA A 24 -21.51 14.09 16.28
N GLN A 25 -22.82 13.99 16.07
CA GLN A 25 -23.79 13.80 17.15
C GLN A 25 -23.62 12.45 17.85
N LEU A 26 -23.47 11.35 17.10
CA LEU A 26 -23.25 10.02 17.67
C LEU A 26 -21.95 9.95 18.49
N LYS A 27 -20.87 10.57 17.99
CA LYS A 27 -19.60 10.69 18.75
C LYS A 27 -19.76 11.48 20.05
N SER A 28 -20.53 12.57 20.04
CA SER A 28 -20.84 13.37 21.24
C SER A 28 -21.70 12.59 22.26
N GLN A 29 -22.57 11.70 21.80
CA GLN A 29 -23.35 10.85 22.70
C GLN A 29 -22.50 9.72 23.31
N LEU A 30 -21.59 9.12 22.53
CA LEU A 30 -20.67 8.10 23.04
C LEU A 30 -19.73 8.64 24.12
N SER A 31 -19.25 9.88 23.99
CA SER A 31 -18.36 10.48 25.00
C SER A 31 -19.07 10.79 26.33
N LYS A 32 -20.41 10.91 26.33
CA LYS A 32 -21.22 11.12 27.53
C LYS A 32 -21.57 9.82 28.27
N GLN A 33 -21.37 8.66 27.65
CA GLN A 33 -21.65 7.35 28.25
C GLN A 33 -20.40 6.66 28.85
N GLN A 34 -19.22 7.28 28.75
CA GLN A 34 -17.99 6.74 29.31
C GLN A 34 -17.87 7.12 30.80
N PRO A 35 -17.82 6.17 31.76
CA PRO A 35 -17.56 6.49 33.17
C PRO A 35 -16.12 7.00 33.36
N GLN A 36 -15.95 7.99 34.23
CA GLN A 36 -14.65 8.50 34.68
C GLN A 36 -13.76 7.36 35.22
N PRO A 37 -12.49 7.22 34.80
CA PRO A 37 -11.61 6.22 35.37
C PRO A 37 -11.18 6.62 36.78
N ILE A 38 -11.56 5.78 37.75
CA ILE A 38 -11.01 5.78 39.10
C ILE A 38 -9.50 5.57 39.01
N ALA A 39 -8.74 6.43 39.68
CA ALA A 39 -7.30 6.43 39.70
C ALA A 39 -6.73 5.18 40.39
N SER A 40 -5.98 4.38 39.65
CA SER A 40 -5.01 3.43 40.22
C SER A 40 -3.77 3.39 39.34
N LYS A 41 -2.68 3.96 39.85
CA LYS A 41 -1.35 4.03 39.25
C LYS A 41 -0.75 2.63 39.02
N PRO A 42 -0.11 2.36 37.87
CA PRO A 42 0.96 1.37 37.78
C PRO A 42 2.34 2.03 37.76
N LYS A 43 3.27 1.47 38.54
CA LYS A 43 4.72 1.76 38.52
C LYS A 43 5.33 1.39 37.15
N PRO A 44 6.29 2.17 36.62
CA PRO A 44 7.02 1.78 35.42
C PRO A 44 8.03 0.67 35.72
N ILE A 45 7.92 -0.43 34.98
CA ILE A 45 8.95 -1.49 34.92
C ILE A 45 9.88 -1.10 33.77
N ASN A 46 11.11 -0.75 34.13
CA ASN A 46 12.24 -0.54 33.23
C ASN A 46 12.76 -1.92 32.79
N ILE A 47 12.65 -2.26 31.50
CA ILE A 47 13.34 -3.43 30.93
C ILE A 47 14.38 -2.89 29.94
N GLU A 48 15.61 -2.85 30.44
CA GLU A 48 16.84 -2.58 29.72
C GLU A 48 17.30 -3.87 29.01
N PRO A 49 17.78 -3.83 27.74
CA PRO A 49 18.31 -5.02 27.10
C PRO A 49 19.70 -5.35 27.68
N LYS A 50 19.78 -6.45 28.44
CA LYS A 50 21.04 -7.05 28.93
C LYS A 50 21.91 -7.50 27.74
N GLN A 51 22.96 -6.75 27.43
CA GLN A 51 24.12 -7.27 26.70
C GLN A 51 24.95 -8.14 27.65
N GLN A 52 25.04 -9.43 27.36
CA GLN A 52 25.96 -10.35 28.03
C GLN A 52 27.38 -10.12 27.51
N SER A 53 28.26 -9.61 28.38
CA SER A 53 29.70 -9.62 28.18
C SER A 53 30.28 -10.95 28.68
N ILE A 54 30.90 -11.72 27.79
CA ILE A 54 31.71 -12.88 28.17
C ILE A 54 33.17 -12.47 27.99
N SER A 55 33.86 -12.34 29.12
CA SER A 55 35.30 -12.14 29.21
C SER A 55 35.99 -13.49 29.31
N THR A 56 36.79 -13.84 28.31
CA THR A 56 37.82 -14.88 28.44
C THR A 56 39.08 -14.45 27.69
N LYS A 57 40.17 -14.26 28.46
CA LYS A 57 41.54 -14.08 27.97
C LYS A 57 41.97 -15.28 27.10
N PRO A 58 42.75 -15.08 26.02
CA PRO A 58 43.59 -16.13 25.47
C PRO A 58 45.05 -15.97 25.90
N LYS A 59 45.67 -17.07 26.34
CA LYS A 59 47.12 -17.23 26.50
C LYS A 59 47.55 -18.41 25.62
N VAL A 60 48.65 -18.20 24.89
CA VAL A 60 49.52 -19.16 24.16
C VAL A 60 49.12 -19.53 22.72
N THR A 61 49.80 -18.82 21.81
CA THR A 61 50.71 -19.32 20.75
C THR A 61 50.38 -20.62 19.99
N SER A 62 49.91 -20.44 18.76
CA SER A 62 50.26 -21.30 17.61
C SER A 62 50.20 -20.45 16.34
N GLU A 63 51.25 -20.49 15.52
CA GLU A 63 51.41 -19.70 14.30
C GLU A 63 50.24 -19.89 13.30
N PRO A 64 49.73 -18.83 12.66
CA PRO A 64 48.69 -18.96 11.66
C PRO A 64 49.28 -19.43 10.33
N LYS A 65 48.95 -20.67 9.94
CA LYS A 65 49.11 -21.13 8.57
C LYS A 65 48.09 -20.38 7.71
N ILE A 66 48.56 -19.50 6.81
CA ILE A 66 47.73 -18.75 5.87
C ILE A 66 47.06 -19.76 4.91
N MET A 67 45.84 -20.16 5.22
CA MET A 67 44.95 -20.80 4.25
C MET A 67 44.13 -19.68 3.61
N ILE A 68 44.52 -19.30 2.39
CA ILE A 68 43.74 -18.40 1.55
C ILE A 68 42.45 -19.14 1.18
N ALA A 69 41.35 -18.83 1.87
CA ALA A 69 40.03 -19.23 1.41
C ALA A 69 39.74 -18.49 0.09
N PRO A 70 39.24 -19.18 -0.95
CA PRO A 70 38.86 -18.51 -2.19
C PRO A 70 37.78 -17.46 -1.90
N PRO A 71 37.83 -16.28 -2.54
CA PRO A 71 36.85 -15.24 -2.31
C PRO A 71 35.46 -15.75 -2.73
N VAL A 72 34.54 -15.81 -1.77
CA VAL A 72 33.11 -16.02 -2.05
C VAL A 72 32.66 -14.80 -2.86
N THR A 73 32.43 -15.02 -4.16
CA THR A 73 31.95 -13.98 -5.06
C THR A 73 30.51 -13.68 -4.67
N GLN A 74 30.28 -12.61 -3.90
CA GLN A 74 28.93 -12.08 -3.73
C GLN A 74 28.48 -11.56 -5.10
N ALA A 75 27.44 -12.19 -5.64
CA ALA A 75 26.84 -11.75 -6.88
C ALA A 75 26.27 -10.34 -6.68
N THR A 76 26.87 -9.35 -7.33
CA THR A 76 26.32 -8.00 -7.39
C THR A 76 25.05 -8.04 -8.23
N VAL A 77 23.88 -7.90 -7.60
CA VAL A 77 22.61 -7.74 -8.32
C VAL A 77 22.61 -6.34 -8.93
N THR A 78 22.90 -6.25 -10.22
CA THR A 78 22.78 -5.00 -10.97
C THR A 78 21.29 -4.62 -11.05
N GLN A 79 20.87 -3.59 -10.31
CA GLN A 79 19.53 -3.01 -10.45
C GLN A 79 19.44 -2.23 -11.76
N VAL A 80 18.81 -2.82 -12.77
CA VAL A 80 18.46 -2.13 -14.01
C VAL A 80 17.13 -1.41 -13.77
N ARG A 81 17.15 -0.08 -13.69
CA ARG A 81 15.93 0.73 -13.68
C ARG A 81 15.27 0.63 -15.05
N LYS A 82 14.28 -0.25 -15.18
CA LYS A 82 13.43 -0.27 -16.39
C LYS A 82 12.46 0.90 -16.33
N VAL A 83 12.31 1.58 -17.47
CA VAL A 83 11.27 2.59 -17.63
C VAL A 83 9.93 1.85 -17.69
N LEU A 84 9.01 2.24 -16.82
CA LEU A 84 7.65 1.73 -16.84
C LEU A 84 6.86 2.50 -17.89
N SER A 85 6.09 1.78 -18.70
CA SER A 85 5.14 2.40 -19.62
C SER A 85 3.74 1.92 -19.30
N LEU A 86 2.77 2.80 -19.45
CA LEU A 86 1.38 2.48 -19.23
C LEU A 86 0.86 1.58 -20.35
N VAL A 87 0.03 0.60 -20.02
CA VAL A 87 -0.73 -0.17 -21.00
C VAL A 87 -1.87 0.70 -21.50
N GLU A 88 -1.97 0.89 -22.83
CA GLU A 88 -3.05 1.66 -23.44
C GLU A 88 -4.42 1.05 -23.13
N SER A 89 -5.37 1.90 -22.72
CA SER A 89 -6.74 1.53 -22.36
C SER A 89 -7.66 2.75 -22.37
N GLU A 90 -8.97 2.54 -22.46
CA GLU A 90 -10.00 3.56 -22.28
C GLU A 90 -9.99 4.22 -20.89
N VAL A 91 -9.43 3.55 -19.88
CA VAL A 91 -9.23 4.12 -18.53
C VAL A 91 -8.47 5.46 -18.58
N LEU A 92 -7.60 5.64 -19.56
CA LEU A 92 -6.78 6.86 -19.70
C LEU A 92 -7.61 8.10 -20.02
N GLN A 93 -8.86 7.95 -20.44
CA GLN A 93 -9.78 9.07 -20.61
C GLN A 93 -10.17 9.70 -19.25
N ASP A 94 -10.06 8.94 -18.16
CA ASP A 94 -10.38 9.38 -16.79
C ASP A 94 -9.13 9.70 -15.96
N VAL A 95 -7.94 9.71 -16.58
CA VAL A 95 -6.66 9.92 -15.89
C VAL A 95 -5.83 11.00 -16.59
N GLU A 96 -5.50 12.05 -15.86
CA GLU A 96 -4.48 13.02 -16.25
C GLU A 96 -3.10 12.48 -15.89
N VAL A 97 -2.19 12.45 -16.87
CA VAL A 97 -0.82 11.96 -16.70
C VAL A 97 0.16 13.13 -16.78
N ASN A 98 0.92 13.34 -15.72
CA ASN A 98 1.99 14.33 -15.65
C ASN A 98 3.28 13.69 -15.13
N GLY A 99 4.16 13.28 -16.06
CA GLY A 99 5.34 12.49 -15.75
C GLY A 99 4.97 11.15 -15.10
N ASP A 100 5.49 10.90 -13.91
CA ASP A 100 5.19 9.70 -13.11
C ASP A 100 3.96 9.86 -12.19
N THR A 101 3.21 10.96 -12.33
CA THR A 101 2.01 11.24 -11.54
C THR A 101 0.75 11.00 -12.36
N TYR A 102 -0.17 10.22 -11.79
CA TYR A 102 -1.43 9.82 -12.40
C TYR A 102 -2.57 10.31 -11.52
N THR A 103 -3.42 11.19 -12.05
CA THR A 103 -4.49 11.85 -11.31
C THR A 103 -5.82 11.51 -11.95
N HIS A 104 -6.74 10.91 -11.17
CA HIS A 104 -8.11 10.73 -11.63
C HIS A 104 -8.77 12.08 -11.88
N THR A 105 -9.50 12.22 -12.99
CA THR A 105 -10.17 13.48 -13.33
C THR A 105 -11.23 13.86 -12.28
N ILE A 106 -11.56 15.14 -12.18
CA ILE A 106 -12.65 15.62 -11.30
C ILE A 106 -14.03 15.57 -11.97
N GLU A 107 -14.09 15.08 -13.21
CA GLU A 107 -15.28 15.14 -14.06
C GLU A 107 -16.27 14.01 -13.76
N ASN A 108 -15.78 12.89 -13.21
CA ASN A 108 -16.59 11.72 -12.86
C ASN A 108 -16.07 11.04 -11.58
N PHE A 109 -16.70 9.91 -11.22
CA PHE A 109 -16.36 9.09 -10.06
C PHE A 109 -15.95 7.67 -10.48
N ASN A 110 -15.47 7.52 -11.71
CA ASN A 110 -15.19 6.21 -12.26
C ASN A 110 -14.02 5.53 -11.54
N HIS A 111 -14.02 4.21 -11.57
CA HIS A 111 -12.87 3.43 -11.18
C HIS A 111 -11.81 3.41 -12.28
N SER A 112 -10.56 3.72 -11.93
CA SER A 112 -9.43 3.80 -12.88
C SER A 112 -8.29 2.86 -12.49
N THR A 113 -8.35 1.63 -13.01
CA THR A 113 -7.31 0.62 -12.80
C THR A 113 -6.24 0.69 -13.89
N LEU A 114 -5.00 1.02 -13.49
CA LEU A 114 -3.87 1.20 -14.40
C LEU A 114 -2.95 -0.03 -14.43
N LEU A 115 -2.55 -0.44 -15.64
CA LEU A 115 -1.59 -1.53 -15.86
C LEU A 115 -0.29 -0.99 -16.45
N TYR A 116 0.84 -1.60 -16.08
CA TYR A 116 2.17 -1.17 -16.51
C TYR A 116 2.93 -2.28 -17.22
N ASN A 117 3.72 -1.88 -18.22
CA ASN A 117 4.76 -2.64 -18.88
C ASN A 117 6.14 -2.23 -18.35
N PRO A 118 7.17 -3.10 -18.43
CA PRO A 118 7.15 -4.40 -19.10
C PRO A 118 6.58 -5.52 -18.22
N LEU A 119 6.13 -6.58 -18.87
CA LEU A 119 5.76 -7.83 -18.21
C LEU A 119 6.92 -8.39 -17.37
N ILE A 120 6.60 -8.79 -16.14
CA ILE A 120 7.53 -9.47 -15.23
C ILE A 120 7.40 -10.98 -15.49
N ASN A 121 8.23 -11.52 -16.39
CA ASN A 121 8.18 -12.94 -16.78
C ASN A 121 9.23 -13.82 -16.07
N LYS A 122 10.25 -13.22 -15.45
CA LYS A 122 11.29 -13.91 -14.69
C LYS A 122 12.03 -12.97 -13.75
N GLY A 123 12.64 -13.56 -12.72
CA GLY A 123 13.41 -12.82 -11.72
C GLY A 123 12.53 -12.10 -10.70
N ILE A 124 13.15 -11.17 -9.99
CA ILE A 124 12.50 -10.36 -8.95
C ILE A 124 12.42 -8.92 -9.47
N ALA A 125 11.24 -8.31 -9.31
CA ALA A 125 10.99 -6.94 -9.75
C ALA A 125 10.41 -6.14 -8.60
N LYS A 126 11.05 -5.01 -8.28
CA LYS A 126 10.55 -4.09 -7.27
C LYS A 126 9.79 -2.94 -7.93
N PHE A 127 8.54 -2.74 -7.53
CA PHE A 127 7.69 -1.63 -7.94
C PHE A 127 7.43 -0.73 -6.74
N GLU A 128 7.56 0.58 -6.92
CA GLU A 128 7.31 1.57 -5.85
C GLU A 128 6.24 2.57 -6.28
N VAL A 129 5.30 2.84 -5.38
CA VAL A 129 4.22 3.81 -5.56
C VAL A 129 4.25 4.82 -4.42
N LEU A 130 4.18 6.10 -4.76
CA LEU A 130 3.90 7.16 -3.79
C LEU A 130 2.41 7.47 -3.82
N ARG A 131 1.70 7.24 -2.71
CA ARG A 131 0.30 7.66 -2.59
C ARG A 131 0.25 9.16 -2.36
N VAL A 132 0.04 9.94 -3.41
CA VAL A 132 -0.14 11.39 -3.29
C VAL A 132 -1.49 11.70 -2.62
N LYS A 133 -2.57 11.15 -3.16
CA LYS A 133 -3.92 11.32 -2.61
C LYS A 133 -4.84 10.19 -3.06
N GLY A 134 -5.55 9.59 -2.11
CA GLY A 134 -6.73 8.77 -2.43
C GLY A 134 -6.50 7.51 -3.26
N LEU A 135 -5.33 6.87 -3.19
CA LEU A 135 -5.10 5.57 -3.84
C LEU A 135 -5.86 4.46 -3.09
N SER A 136 -6.76 3.76 -3.78
CA SER A 136 -7.57 2.66 -3.22
C SER A 136 -6.75 1.40 -2.97
N GLY A 137 -5.79 1.09 -3.84
CA GLY A 137 -4.95 -0.09 -3.73
C GLY A 137 -3.95 -0.23 -4.88
N PHE A 138 -3.16 -1.30 -4.84
CA PHE A 138 -2.20 -1.66 -5.89
C PHE A 138 -2.05 -3.18 -5.92
N GLY A 139 -1.42 -3.73 -6.96
CA GLY A 139 -1.34 -5.19 -7.08
C GLY A 139 -0.58 -5.69 -8.29
N ILE A 140 -0.63 -7.00 -8.46
CA ILE A 140 -0.11 -7.73 -9.63
C ILE A 140 -1.29 -8.31 -10.38
N ALA A 141 -1.29 -8.17 -11.70
CA ALA A 141 -2.29 -8.77 -12.57
C ALA A 141 -1.63 -9.71 -13.58
N ASP A 142 -2.34 -10.78 -13.92
CA ASP A 142 -2.00 -11.67 -15.03
C ASP A 142 -1.95 -10.90 -16.36
N GLU A 143 -1.08 -11.35 -17.27
CA GLU A 143 -0.85 -10.66 -18.55
C GLU A 143 -2.09 -10.60 -19.46
N SER A 144 -3.08 -11.48 -19.24
CA SER A 144 -4.32 -11.50 -20.00
C SER A 144 -5.34 -10.45 -19.55
N VAL A 145 -5.10 -9.78 -18.42
CA VAL A 145 -6.03 -8.81 -17.83
C VAL A 145 -5.96 -7.48 -18.59
N ARG A 146 -7.11 -6.94 -18.96
CA ARG A 146 -7.27 -5.59 -19.50
C ARG A 146 -8.45 -4.95 -18.80
N TYR A 147 -8.32 -3.70 -18.39
CA TYR A 147 -9.42 -2.96 -17.77
C TYR A 147 -10.00 -1.96 -18.78
N GLY A 148 -11.32 -1.88 -18.79
CA GLY A 148 -12.09 -0.82 -19.43
C GLY A 148 -12.34 0.33 -18.46
N ARG A 149 -13.07 1.33 -18.93
CA ARG A 149 -13.48 2.49 -18.13
C ARG A 149 -14.42 2.05 -17.00
N ASP A 150 -14.28 2.65 -15.82
CA ASP A 150 -15.10 2.37 -14.63
C ASP A 150 -15.04 0.91 -14.15
N GLU A 151 -13.89 0.25 -14.33
CA GLU A 151 -13.66 -1.11 -13.85
C GLU A 151 -12.65 -1.13 -12.69
N ASP A 152 -13.11 -1.62 -11.55
CA ASP A 152 -12.26 -1.98 -10.43
C ASP A 152 -11.37 -3.20 -10.74
N PRO A 153 -10.27 -3.41 -9.98
CA PRO A 153 -9.39 -4.54 -10.18
C PRO A 153 -10.13 -5.89 -10.21
N GLU A 154 -11.12 -6.10 -9.35
CA GLU A 154 -11.88 -7.36 -9.27
C GLU A 154 -12.79 -7.64 -10.47
N ALA A 155 -13.07 -6.64 -11.32
CA ALA A 155 -13.92 -6.82 -12.51
C ALA A 155 -13.40 -7.91 -13.44
N ARG A 156 -12.10 -8.24 -13.34
CA ARG A 156 -11.41 -9.26 -14.16
C ARG A 156 -11.16 -10.58 -13.42
N GLY A 157 -11.72 -10.72 -12.22
CA GLY A 157 -11.73 -11.93 -11.42
C GLY A 157 -10.52 -12.06 -10.50
N TRP A 158 -10.77 -12.43 -9.24
CA TRP A 158 -9.76 -12.61 -8.19
C TRP A 158 -8.72 -13.70 -8.48
N ASN A 159 -8.98 -14.58 -9.44
CA ASN A 159 -8.05 -15.63 -9.86
C ASN A 159 -6.93 -15.14 -10.78
N LYS A 160 -7.01 -13.88 -11.26
CA LYS A 160 -6.01 -13.27 -12.14
C LYS A 160 -5.23 -12.14 -11.50
N ILE A 161 -5.54 -11.79 -10.26
CA ILE A 161 -4.94 -10.63 -9.59
C ILE A 161 -4.57 -10.95 -8.15
N VAL A 162 -3.52 -10.28 -7.67
CA VAL A 162 -3.24 -10.09 -6.25
C VAL A 162 -3.43 -8.61 -5.98
N TYR A 163 -4.36 -8.26 -5.09
CA TYR A 163 -4.70 -6.87 -4.78
C TYR A 163 -4.40 -6.56 -3.31
N CYS A 164 -3.72 -5.44 -3.07
CA CYS A 164 -3.50 -4.86 -1.76
C CYS A 164 -4.33 -3.60 -1.61
N HIS A 165 -5.31 -3.64 -0.72
CA HIS A 165 -6.19 -2.52 -0.41
C HIS A 165 -5.49 -1.50 0.51
N TYR A 166 -5.91 -0.24 0.50
CA TYR A 166 -5.33 0.82 1.34
C TYR A 166 -5.36 0.53 2.85
N SER A 167 -6.25 -0.36 3.30
CA SER A 167 -6.31 -0.82 4.68
C SER A 167 -5.21 -1.84 5.04
N GLY A 168 -4.38 -2.26 4.08
CA GLY A 168 -3.35 -3.28 4.23
C GLY A 168 -3.85 -4.71 3.96
N ASN A 169 -5.15 -4.89 3.75
CA ASN A 169 -5.70 -6.21 3.46
C ASN A 169 -5.30 -6.64 2.05
N ILE A 170 -4.93 -7.91 1.90
CA ILE A 170 -4.58 -8.50 0.60
C ILE A 170 -5.67 -9.46 0.20
N HIS A 171 -6.05 -9.47 -1.07
CA HIS A 171 -6.96 -10.45 -1.65
C HIS A 171 -6.31 -11.12 -2.85
N HIS A 172 -6.30 -12.44 -2.85
CA HIS A 172 -6.00 -13.27 -4.00
C HIS A 172 -6.74 -14.60 -3.85
N ILE A 173 -7.61 -14.95 -4.81
CA ILE A 173 -8.39 -16.20 -4.87
C ILE A 173 -9.26 -16.51 -3.62
N GLY A 174 -10.54 -16.83 -3.86
CA GLY A 174 -11.49 -17.20 -2.78
C GLY A 174 -12.16 -15.99 -2.13
N ASP A 175 -12.88 -16.22 -1.03
CA ASP A 175 -13.84 -15.24 -0.51
C ASP A 175 -13.30 -14.36 0.63
N ASN A 176 -12.11 -14.67 1.15
CA ASN A 176 -11.59 -14.05 2.36
C ASN A 176 -10.37 -13.18 2.09
N TRP A 177 -10.41 -11.98 2.67
CA TRP A 177 -9.27 -11.07 2.74
C TRP A 177 -8.23 -11.58 3.73
N ILE A 178 -6.97 -11.57 3.30
CA ILE A 178 -5.80 -11.77 4.15
C ILE A 178 -5.56 -10.48 4.93
N LYS A 179 -5.65 -10.56 6.25
CA LYS A 179 -5.51 -9.42 7.18
C LYS A 179 -4.18 -9.49 7.93
N GLY A 180 -3.81 -8.39 8.59
CA GLY A 180 -2.66 -8.34 9.51
C GLY A 180 -1.54 -7.40 9.06
N ASN A 181 -1.56 -6.90 7.82
CA ASN A 181 -0.66 -5.84 7.41
C ASN A 181 -1.20 -4.47 7.86
N SER A 182 -0.28 -3.53 8.04
CA SER A 182 -0.63 -2.12 8.23
C SER A 182 -1.17 -1.53 6.93
N GLY A 183 -2.23 -0.72 7.05
CA GLY A 183 -2.68 0.12 5.94
C GLY A 183 -1.71 1.25 5.61
N PHE A 184 -2.00 1.96 4.54
CA PHE A 184 -1.23 3.11 4.07
C PHE A 184 -2.16 4.29 3.77
N SER A 185 -1.64 5.50 3.97
CA SER A 185 -2.36 6.77 3.77
C SER A 185 -1.63 7.68 2.80
N ASP A 186 -2.19 8.86 2.54
CA ASP A 186 -1.56 9.88 1.73
C ASP A 186 -0.16 10.23 2.29
N GLY A 187 0.81 10.40 1.40
CA GLY A 187 2.23 10.59 1.71
C GLY A 187 3.04 9.29 1.90
N CYS A 188 2.39 8.12 2.03
CA CYS A 188 3.12 6.86 2.14
C CYS A 188 3.77 6.46 0.81
N ARG A 189 5.02 6.01 0.87
CA ARG A 189 5.70 5.31 -0.22
C ARG A 189 5.61 3.81 0.03
N ILE A 190 5.03 3.08 -0.92
CA ILE A 190 4.81 1.64 -0.84
C ILE A 190 5.71 0.95 -1.85
N GLY A 191 6.37 -0.14 -1.44
CA GLY A 191 7.15 -1.02 -2.30
C GLY A 191 6.54 -2.41 -2.35
N MET A 192 6.57 -3.03 -3.54
CA MET A 192 6.16 -4.41 -3.80
C MET A 192 7.30 -5.13 -4.52
N GLU A 193 7.58 -6.38 -4.15
CA GLU A 193 8.67 -7.22 -4.66
C GLU A 193 8.19 -8.65 -4.92
#